data_AF-A0A0S8DPI0-F1
#
_entry.id   AF-A0A0S8DPI0-F1
#
_cell.length_a   1.000
_cell.length_b   1.000
_cell.length_c   1.000
_cell.angle_alpha   90.00
_cell.angle_beta   90.00
_cell.angle_gamma   90.00
#
_symmetry.space_group_name_H-M   'P 1'
#
loop_
_entity.id
_entity.type
_entity.pdbx_description
1 polymer ?
#
loop_
_entity_poly.entity_id
_entity_poly.type
_entity_poly.pdbx_seq_one_letter_code
_entity_poly.pdbx_strand_id
1 'polypeptide(L)'
;MDDSERLPRRAVLARLAISESGFVFDPTTGHSFIVNETGLVVLRRLQAGSPMRDLIVTLQDDYDAAPAELERDVLEFVGSLRKLVDAQ
;
A
#
# COMPACT_ATOMS: atom_id res chain seq x y z
N MET A 1 -18.03 -5.57 -1.01
CA MET A 1 -16.87 -6.15 -1.72
C MET A 1 -15.82 -6.40 -0.66
N ASP A 2 -15.30 -7.62 -0.57
CA ASP A 2 -14.31 -7.98 0.45
C ASP A 2 -12.92 -7.62 -0.07
N ASP A 3 -12.33 -6.55 0.46
CA ASP A 3 -10.98 -6.09 0.09
C ASP A 3 -9.89 -7.09 0.55
N SER A 4 -10.24 -8.01 1.45
CA SER A 4 -9.31 -8.91 2.14
C SER A 4 -8.58 -9.88 1.20
N GLU A 5 -9.17 -10.24 0.06
CA GLU A 5 -8.54 -11.15 -0.90
C GLU A 5 -7.48 -10.48 -1.79
N ARG A 6 -7.50 -9.14 -1.90
CA ARG A 6 -6.61 -8.39 -2.81
C ARG A 6 -5.43 -7.74 -2.09
N LEU A 7 -5.55 -7.49 -0.79
CA LEU A 7 -4.52 -6.87 0.04
C LEU A 7 -3.43 -7.89 0.45
N PRO A 8 -2.18 -7.45 0.67
CA PRO A 8 -1.16 -8.26 1.33
C PRO A 8 -1.61 -8.66 2.74
N ARG A 9 -1.08 -9.77 3.24
CA ARG A 9 -1.40 -10.24 4.60
C ARG A 9 -1.09 -9.16 5.63
N ARG A 10 -2.02 -8.92 6.58
CA ARG A 10 -1.86 -7.88 7.62
C ARG A 10 -0.58 -8.05 8.43
N ALA A 11 -0.19 -9.29 8.73
CA ALA A 11 1.05 -9.60 9.44
C ALA A 11 2.30 -9.16 8.66
N VAL A 12 2.28 -9.28 7.33
CA VAL A 12 3.37 -8.83 6.45
C VAL A 12 3.42 -7.30 6.43
N LEU A 13 2.29 -6.62 6.23
CA LEU A 13 2.23 -5.16 6.29
C LEU A 13 2.71 -4.58 7.62
N ALA A 14 2.37 -5.22 8.74
CA ALA A 14 2.73 -4.76 10.08
C ALA A 14 4.23 -4.84 10.38
N ARG A 15 4.95 -5.80 9.76
CA ARG A 15 6.40 -5.96 9.98
C ARG A 15 7.27 -5.12 9.04
N LEU A 16 6.70 -4.57 7.95
CA LEU A 16 7.46 -3.72 7.03
C LEU A 16 7.94 -2.46 7.78
N ALA A 17 9.25 -2.28 7.80
CA ALA A 17 9.88 -1.06 8.29
C ALA A 17 9.87 -0.03 7.15
N ILE A 18 9.24 1.12 7.39
CA ILE A 18 9.04 2.16 6.39
C ILE A 18 9.66 3.47 6.87
N SER A 19 10.62 3.99 6.11
CA SER A 19 11.25 5.29 6.34
C SER A 19 10.44 6.43 5.70
N GLU A 20 10.67 7.67 6.16
CA GLU A 20 10.04 8.87 5.59
C GLU A 20 10.46 9.14 4.13
N SER A 21 11.63 8.64 3.73
CA SER A 21 12.13 8.73 2.36
C SER A 21 11.50 7.73 1.37
N GLY A 22 10.56 6.89 1.81
CA GLY A 22 9.96 5.85 0.98
C GLY A 22 10.77 4.55 0.90
N PHE A 23 11.85 4.41 1.68
CA PHE A 23 12.55 3.14 1.82
C PHE A 23 11.70 2.16 2.66
N VAL A 24 11.49 0.95 2.13
CA VAL A 24 10.75 -0.13 2.78
C VAL A 24 11.66 -1.34 2.93
N PHE A 25 11.71 -1.88 4.14
CA PHE A 25 12.50 -3.06 4.48
C PHE A 25 11.64 -4.12 5.16
N ASP A 26 11.74 -5.35 4.68
CA ASP A 26 11.14 -6.51 5.32
C ASP A 26 12.19 -7.25 6.18
N PRO A 27 12.11 -7.15 7.52
CA PRO A 27 13.10 -7.77 8.40
C PRO A 27 13.06 -9.30 8.41
N THR A 28 11.98 -9.93 7.92
CA THR A 28 11.90 -11.41 7.87
C THR A 28 12.60 -12.00 6.66
N THR A 29 12.52 -11.32 5.51
CA THR A 29 13.09 -11.81 4.25
C THR A 29 14.43 -11.13 3.93
N GLY A 30 14.73 -10.00 4.57
CA GLY A 30 15.90 -9.17 4.26
C GLY A 30 15.74 -8.33 2.99
N HIS A 31 14.57 -8.35 2.36
CA HIS A 31 14.32 -7.59 1.14
C HIS A 31 14.07 -6.11 1.44
N SER A 32 14.58 -5.26 0.56
CA SER A 32 14.31 -3.82 0.59
C SER A 32 13.90 -3.29 -0.77
N PHE A 33 13.01 -2.32 -0.79
CA PHE A 33 12.58 -1.62 -1.99
C PHE A 33 12.30 -0.14 -1.68
N ILE A 34 12.15 0.66 -2.73
CA ILE A 34 11.81 2.07 -2.63
C ILE A 34 10.42 2.26 -3.21
N VAL A 35 9.60 3.05 -2.53
CA VAL A 35 8.32 3.54 -3.03
C VAL A 35 8.39 5.05 -3.24
N ASN A 36 7.56 5.56 -4.15
CA ASN A 36 7.34 6.99 -4.27
C ASN A 36 6.47 7.51 -3.12
N GLU A 37 6.27 8.83 -3.08
CA GLU A 37 5.48 9.51 -2.04
C GLU A 37 4.03 9.00 -1.97
N THR A 38 3.36 8.85 -3.11
CA THR A 38 2.00 8.29 -3.14
C THR A 38 1.95 6.85 -2.62
N GLY A 39 2.88 6.00 -3.02
CA GLY A 39 2.99 4.63 -2.53
C GLY A 39 3.30 4.57 -1.02
N LEU A 40 4.05 5.54 -0.49
CA LEU A 40 4.29 5.70 0.94
C LEU A 40 2.99 6.00 1.70
N VAL A 41 2.18 6.96 1.21
CA VAL A 41 0.86 7.27 1.77
C VAL A 41 -0.01 6.02 1.79
N VAL A 42 -0.05 5.29 0.68
CA VAL A 42 -0.84 4.06 0.56
C VAL A 42 -0.38 3.00 1.55
N LEU A 43 0.92 2.72 1.62
CA LEU A 43 1.49 1.74 2.55
C LEU A 43 1.18 2.08 4.01
N ARG A 44 1.34 3.35 4.42
CA ARG A 44 1.06 3.80 5.78
C ARG A 44 -0.41 3.58 6.15
N ARG A 45 -1.33 3.88 5.24
CA ARG A 45 -2.78 3.67 5.44
C ARG A 45 -3.14 2.18 5.52
N LEU A 46 -2.52 1.35 4.68
CA LEU A 46 -2.69 -0.10 4.72
C LEU A 46 -2.16 -0.70 6.03
N GLN A 47 -1.03 -0.20 6.53
CA GLN A 47 -0.47 -0.60 7.82
C GLN A 47 -1.38 -0.17 8.99
N ALA A 48 -2.02 0.99 8.89
CA ALA A 48 -2.96 1.52 9.88
C ALA A 48 -4.32 0.80 9.93
N GLY A 49 -4.58 -0.16 9.05
CA GLY A 49 -5.88 -0.87 9.06
C GLY A 49 -6.99 -0.16 8.30
N SER A 50 -6.71 0.97 7.64
CA SER A 50 -7.74 1.77 6.99
C SER A 50 -8.41 1.01 5.84
N PRO A 51 -9.74 1.09 5.70
CA PRO A 51 -10.43 0.49 4.56
C PRO A 51 -10.09 1.25 3.29
N MET A 52 -10.13 0.56 2.16
CA MET A 52 -9.69 1.09 0.87
C MET A 52 -10.46 2.35 0.46
N ARG A 53 -11.77 2.41 0.74
CA ARG A 53 -12.61 3.59 0.49
C ARG A 53 -12.07 4.87 1.16
N ASP A 54 -11.57 4.77 2.39
CA ASP A 54 -11.11 5.94 3.17
C ASP A 54 -9.75 6.42 2.62
N LEU A 55 -8.95 5.48 2.12
CA LEU A 55 -7.73 5.80 1.39
C LEU A 55 -8.03 6.52 0.06
N ILE A 56 -9.02 6.06 -0.72
CA ILE A 56 -9.41 6.74 -1.97
C ILE A 56 -9.93 8.15 -1.71
N VAL A 57 -10.75 8.34 -0.66
CA VAL A 57 -11.23 9.67 -0.26
C VAL A 57 -10.06 10.58 0.14
N THR A 58 -9.08 10.05 0.88
CA THR A 58 -7.88 10.82 1.24
C THR A 58 -7.10 11.24 -0.02
N LEU A 59 -6.92 10.32 -0.96
CA LEU A 59 -6.19 10.62 -2.20
C LEU A 59 -6.95 11.63 -3.08
N GLN A 60 -8.27 11.65 -3.06
CA GLN A 60 -9.04 12.66 -3.81
C GLN A 60 -8.88 14.08 -3.27
N ASP A 61 -8.59 14.23 -1.98
CA ASP A 61 -8.36 15.54 -1.35
C ASP A 61 -6.97 16.10 -1.72
N ASP A 62 -5.97 15.21 -1.81
CA ASP A 62 -4.58 15.56 -2.14
C ASP A 62 -4.29 15.60 -3.66
N TYR A 63 -5.05 14.87 -4.48
CA TYR A 63 -4.79 14.70 -5.91
C TYR A 63 -6.00 15.06 -6.79
N ASP A 64 -5.75 15.87 -7.82
CA ASP A 64 -6.74 16.22 -8.85
C ASP A 64 -6.87 15.08 -9.88
N ALA A 65 -7.47 13.97 -9.47
CA ALA A 65 -7.68 12.78 -10.30
C ALA A 65 -9.07 12.18 -10.07
N ALA A 66 -9.61 11.51 -11.09
CA ALA A 66 -10.94 10.92 -10.97
C ALA A 66 -10.96 9.76 -9.95
N PRO A 67 -12.05 9.56 -9.20
CA PRO A 67 -12.20 8.45 -8.25
C PRO A 67 -11.85 7.08 -8.82
N ALA A 68 -12.28 6.82 -10.05
CA ALA A 68 -12.07 5.54 -10.73
C ALA A 68 -10.59 5.32 -11.12
N GLU A 69 -9.86 6.40 -11.45
CA GLU A 69 -8.43 6.33 -11.75
C GLU A 69 -7.65 6.04 -10.48
N LEU A 70 -7.93 6.76 -9.39
CA LEU A 70 -7.31 6.53 -8.09
C LEU A 70 -7.59 5.11 -7.57
N GLU A 71 -8.82 4.62 -7.68
CA GLU A 71 -9.17 3.26 -7.27
C GLU A 71 -8.37 2.22 -8.05
N ARG A 72 -8.28 2.39 -9.37
CA ARG A 72 -7.51 1.51 -10.22
C ARG A 72 -6.02 1.53 -9.86
N ASP A 73 -5.42 2.71 -9.74
CA ASP A 73 -3.99 2.86 -9.46
C ASP A 73 -3.62 2.26 -8.10
N VAL A 74 -4.47 2.46 -7.09
CA VAL A 74 -4.32 1.82 -5.77
C VAL A 74 -4.43 0.30 -5.90
N LEU A 75 -5.42 -0.23 -6.63
CA LEU A 75 -5.55 -1.67 -6.86
C LEU A 75 -4.32 -2.26 -7.54
N GLU A 76 -3.78 -1.60 -8.56
CA GLU A 76 -2.56 -2.04 -9.26
C GLU A 76 -1.33 -2.00 -8.34
N PHE A 77 -1.20 -0.96 -7.52
CA PHE A 77 -0.13 -0.84 -6.53
C PHE A 77 -0.20 -1.94 -5.47
N VAL A 78 -1.38 -2.16 -4.86
CA VAL A 78 -1.59 -3.21 -3.85
C VAL A 78 -1.33 -4.59 -4.44
N GLY A 79 -1.79 -4.85 -5.67
CA GLY A 79 -1.52 -6.11 -6.35
C GLY A 79 -0.03 -6.35 -6.59
N SER A 80 0.71 -5.31 -6.96
CA SER A 80 2.17 -5.36 -7.16
C SER A 80 2.90 -5.57 -5.83
N LEU A 81 2.51 -4.83 -4.79
CA LEU A 81 3.05 -4.96 -3.44
C LEU A 81 2.86 -6.39 -2.92
N ARG A 82 1.65 -6.94 -3.04
CA ARG A 82 1.34 -8.30 -2.62
C ARG A 82 2.25 -9.32 -3.31
N LYS A 83 2.42 -9.23 -4.63
CA LYS A 83 3.34 -10.12 -5.36
C LYS A 83 4.79 -10.00 -4.87
N LEU A 84 5.20 -8.82 -4.43
CA LEU A 84 6.55 -8.57 -3.94
C LEU A 84 6.77 -9.13 -2.53
N VAL A 85 5.77 -9.02 -1.63
CA VAL A 85 5.92 -9.37 -0.21
C VAL A 85 5.34 -10.73 0.19
N ASP A 86 4.36 -11.26 -0.55
CA ASP A 86 3.73 -12.57 -0.24
C ASP A 86 4.33 -13.72 -1.07
N ALA A 87 5.07 -13.45 -2.15
CA ALA A 87 5.69 -14.49 -2.98
C ALA A 87 6.96 -15.09 -2.35
N GLN A 88 7.30 -14.70 -1.12
CA GLN A 88 8.57 -15.00 -0.45
C GLN A 88 8.33 -15.65 0.92
#